data_AF-A0A3E1DIM4-F1
#
_entry.id   AF-A0A3E1DIM4-F1
#
_cell.length_a   1.000
_cell.length_b   1.000
_cell.length_c   1.000
_cell.angle_alpha   90.00
_cell.angle_beta   90.00
_cell.angle_gamma   90.00
#
_symmetry.space_group_name_H-M   'P 1'
#
loop_
_entity.id
_entity.type
_entity.pdbx_description
1 polymer ?
#
loop_
_entity_poly.entity_id
_entity_poly.type
_entity_poly.pdbx_seq_one_letter_code
_entity_poly.pdbx_strand_id
1 'polypeptide(L)' 'MRDRLNRLEKLGYLDVDNWLAWREVRNRLAPEYPDQPEVRFAALMAAIEAAKALAALYRNWRARLETSPG' A
#
# COMPACT_ATOMS: atom_id res chain seq x y z
N MET A 1 14.14 0.56 8.84
CA MET A 1 13.02 0.23 7.92
C MET A 1 12.91 1.23 6.78
N ARG A 2 13.01 2.55 7.05
CA ARG A 2 13.03 3.60 6.03
C ARG A 2 14.14 3.40 4.99
N ASP A 3 15.32 2.95 5.38
CA ASP A 3 16.43 2.70 4.45
C ASP A 3 16.14 1.60 3.43
N ARG A 4 15.37 0.58 3.80
CA ARG A 4 14.96 -0.49 2.87
C ARG A 4 13.94 0.02 1.85
N LEU A 5 13.00 0.88 2.28
CA LEU A 5 12.03 1.50 1.39
C LEU A 5 12.71 2.45 0.40
N ASN A 6 13.60 3.32 0.90
CA ASN A 6 14.40 4.21 0.07
C ASN A 6 15.26 3.45 -0.95
N ARG A 7 15.81 2.29 -0.56
CA ARG A 7 16.56 1.42 -1.49
C ARG A 7 15.66 0.82 -2.57
N LEU A 8 14.47 0.35 -2.21
CA LEU A 8 13.51 -0.20 -3.17
C LEU A 8 13.02 0.87 -4.15
N GLU A 9 12.86 2.10 -3.69
CA GLU A 9 12.54 3.24 -4.53
C GLU A 9 13.64 3.61 -5.52
N LYS A 10 14.90 3.67 -5.06
CA LYS A 10 16.05 3.84 -5.96
C LYS A 10 16.16 2.76 -7.03
N LEU A 11 15.68 1.54 -6.74
CA LEU A 11 15.66 0.42 -7.67
C LEU A 11 14.39 0.41 -8.56
N GLY A 12 13.48 1.38 -8.38
CA GLY A 12 12.23 1.52 -9.12
C GLY A 12 11.20 0.44 -8.78
N TYR A 13 11.27 -0.17 -7.60
CA TYR A 13 10.28 -1.16 -7.17
C TYR A 13 9.08 -0.51 -6.49
N LEU A 14 9.26 0.53 -5.69
CA LEU A 14 8.14 1.18 -5.01
C LEU A 14 8.36 2.67 -4.88
N ASP A 15 7.27 3.41 -4.76
CA ASP A 15 7.29 4.80 -4.32
C ASP A 15 7.04 4.80 -2.81
N VAL A 16 7.94 5.45 -2.06
CA VAL A 16 7.92 5.45 -0.59
C VAL A 16 6.69 6.19 -0.08
N ASP A 17 6.28 7.27 -0.74
CA ASP A 17 5.14 8.08 -0.32
C ASP A 17 3.84 7.31 -0.53
N ASN A 18 3.71 6.59 -1.66
CA ASN A 18 2.58 5.67 -1.87
C ASN A 18 2.51 4.59 -0.77
N TRP A 19 3.66 4.01 -0.40
CA TRP A 19 3.73 3.03 0.67
C TRP A 19 3.31 3.60 2.02
N LEU A 20 3.75 4.81 2.36
CA LEU A 20 3.37 5.51 3.59
C LEU A 20 1.87 5.84 3.61
N ALA A 21 1.32 6.31 2.48
CA ALA A 21 -0.10 6.60 2.35
C ALA A 21 -0.97 5.35 2.58
N TRP A 22 -0.61 4.19 2.00
CA TRP A 22 -1.35 2.94 2.25
C TRP A 22 -1.24 2.48 3.71
N ARG A 23 -0.09 2.72 4.36
CA ARG A 23 0.08 2.42 5.77
C ARG A 23 -0.83 3.27 6.65
N GLU A 24 -1.01 4.55 6.31
CA GLU A 24 -1.98 5.42 6.98
C GLU A 24 -3.42 4.96 6.77
N VAL A 25 -3.79 4.58 5.55
CA VAL A 25 -5.11 4.00 5.23
C VAL A 25 -5.38 2.78 6.11
N ARG A 26 -4.42 1.85 6.20
CA ARG A 26 -4.54 0.68 7.07
C ARG A 26 -4.66 1.07 8.54
N ASN A 27 -3.92 2.08 9.00
CA ASN A 27 -4.02 2.56 10.38
C ASN A 27 -5.42 3.12 10.70
N ARG A 28 -6.11 3.71 9.72
CA ARG A 28 -7.50 4.19 9.87
C ARG A 28 -8.53 3.07 10.05
N LEU A 29 -8.19 1.82 9.69
CA LEU A 29 -9.05 0.66 9.96
C LEU A 29 -8.91 0.11 11.39
N ALA A 30 -7.86 0.50 12.12
CA ALA A 30 -7.59 -0.06 13.45
C ALA A 30 -8.57 0.41 14.53
N PRO A 31 -9.01 1.69 14.57
CA PRO A 31 -10.02 2.12 15.51
C PRO A 31 -11.40 1.57 15.14
N GLU A 32 -12.15 1.13 16.15
CA GLU A 32 -13.58 0.88 15.99
C GLU A 32 -14.32 2.22 16.16
N TYR A 33 -14.98 2.71 15.10
CA TYR A 33 -15.85 3.89 15.15
C TYR A 33 -17.34 3.49 15.20
N PRO A 34 -17.85 2.94 16.30
CA PRO A 34 -19.21 2.41 16.38
C PRO A 34 -20.30 3.46 16.10
N ASP A 35 -20.08 4.71 16.51
CA ASP A 35 -21.07 5.79 16.38
C ASP A 35 -20.86 6.68 15.14
N GLN A 36 -19.90 6.34 14.27
CA GLN A 36 -19.57 7.14 13.08
C GLN A 36 -19.53 6.25 11.83
N PRO A 37 -20.68 5.73 11.37
CA PRO A 37 -20.75 4.80 10.25
C PRO A 37 -20.17 5.39 8.95
N GLU A 38 -20.32 6.69 8.71
CA GLU A 38 -19.74 7.35 7.54
C GLU A 38 -18.21 7.36 7.56
N VAL A 39 -17.61 7.57 8.73
CA VAL A 39 -16.15 7.51 8.90
C VAL A 39 -15.64 6.07 8.68
N ARG A 40 -16.38 5.06 9.19
CA ARG A 40 -16.06 3.65 8.92
C ARG A 40 -16.15 3.33 7.44
N PHE A 41 -17.22 3.77 6.78
CA PHE A 41 -17.43 3.53 5.35
C PHE A 41 -16.33 4.17 4.51
N ALA A 42 -15.98 5.43 4.77
CA ALA A 42 -14.88 6.12 4.10
C ALA A 42 -13.53 5.41 4.32
N ALA A 43 -13.24 4.96 5.54
CA ALA A 43 -12.02 4.20 5.85
C ALA A 43 -11.98 2.85 5.09
N LEU A 44 -13.11 2.15 5.02
CA LEU A 44 -13.24 0.89 4.28
C LEU A 44 -13.03 1.08 2.78
N MET A 45 -13.67 2.10 2.19
CA MET A 45 -13.51 2.42 0.78
C MET A 45 -12.06 2.79 0.44
N ALA A 46 -11.42 3.63 1.26
CA ALA A 46 -10.01 3.95 1.10
C ALA A 46 -9.11 2.71 1.18
N ALA A 47 -9.42 1.77 2.08
CA ALA A 47 -8.68 0.53 2.21
C ALA A 47 -8.83 -0.40 1.01
N ILE A 48 -10.03 -0.49 0.43
CA ILE A 48 -10.26 -1.26 -0.80
C ILE A 48 -9.40 -0.71 -1.94
N GLU A 49 -9.35 0.61 -2.11
CA GLU A 49 -8.52 1.24 -3.15
C GLU A 49 -7.02 1.05 -2.89
N ALA A 50 -6.56 1.23 -1.64
CA ALA A 50 -5.17 0.96 -1.28
C ALA A 50 -4.78 -0.50 -1.51
N ALA A 51 -5.68 -1.45 -1.22
CA ALA A 51 -5.46 -2.87 -1.46
C ALA A 51 -5.36 -3.19 -2.96
N LYS A 52 -6.20 -2.59 -3.81
CA LYS A 52 -6.10 -2.72 -5.28
C LYS A 52 -4.75 -2.24 -5.79
N ALA A 53 -4.30 -1.07 -5.33
CA ALA A 53 -3.03 -0.48 -5.72
C ALA A 53 -1.83 -1.33 -5.26
N LEU A 54 -1.86 -1.81 -4.01
CA LEU A 54 -0.85 -2.72 -3.48
C LEU A 54 -0.79 -4.05 -4.25
N ALA A 55 -1.94 -4.62 -4.59
CA ALA A 55 -2.02 -5.84 -5.39
C ALA A 55 -1.46 -5.64 -6.81
N ALA A 56 -1.70 -4.46 -7.42
CA ALA A 56 -1.11 -4.09 -8.71
C ALA A 56 0.41 -3.98 -8.60
N LEU A 57 0.93 -3.32 -7.56
CA LEU A 57 2.37 -3.20 -7.31
C LEU A 57 3.02 -4.59 -7.18
N TYR A 58 2.42 -5.49 -6.41
CA TYR A 58 2.91 -6.86 -6.26
C TYR A 58 2.93 -7.63 -7.59
N ARG A 59 1.90 -7.49 -8.42
CA ARG A 59 1.88 -8.11 -9.77
C ARG A 59 3.02 -7.57 -10.64
N ASN A 60 3.30 -6.28 -10.58
CA ASN A 60 4.41 -5.67 -11.30
C ASN A 60 5.77 -6.21 -10.83
N TRP A 61 5.94 -6.39 -9.52
CA TRP A 61 7.15 -7.02 -8.96
C TRP A 61 7.34 -8.43 -9.46
N ARG A 62 6.27 -9.25 -9.40
CA ARG A 62 6.31 -10.63 -9.87
C ARG A 62 6.71 -10.69 -11.34
N ALA A 63 6.06 -9.91 -12.21
CA ALA A 63 6.39 -9.87 -13.63
C ALA A 63 7.85 -9.46 -13.87
N ARG A 64 8.33 -8.42 -13.18
CA ARG A 64 9.72 -7.95 -13.31
C ARG A 64 10.74 -9.01 -12.89
N LEU A 65 10.49 -9.71 -11.78
CA LEU A 65 11.37 -10.76 -11.26
C LEU A 65 11.36 -12.00 -12.16
N GLU A 66 10.22 -12.35 -12.77
CA GLU A 66 10.13 -13.46 -13.74
C GLU A 66 10.87 -13.15 -15.05
N THR A 67 10.94 -11.87 -15.44
CA THR A 67 11.64 -11.43 -16.67
C THR A 67 13.13 -11.13 -16.49
N SER A 68 13.63 -11.08 -15.25
CA SER A 68 15.03 -10.77 -14.98
C SER A 68 15.85 -12.07 -15.04
N PRO A 69 16.82 -12.23 -15.97
CA PRO A 69 17.77 -13.32 -15.89
C PRO A 69 18.54 -13.17 -14.57
N GLY A 70 18.70 -14.28 -13.84
CA GLY A 70 19.52 -14.32 -12.62
C GLY A 70 20.97 -13.99 -12.89
#